data_AF-A0AAW3JYC5-F1
#
_entry.id   AF-A0AAW3JYC5-F1
#
_cell.length_a   1.000
_cell.length_b   1.000
_cell.length_c   1.000
_cell.angle_alpha   90.00
_cell.angle_beta   90.00
_cell.angle_gamma   90.00
#
_symmetry.space_group_name_H-M   'P 1'
#
loop_
_entity.id
_entity.type
_entity.pdbx_description
1 polymer ?
#
loop_
_entity_poly.entity_id
_entity_poly.type
_entity_poly.pdbx_seq_one_letter_code
_entity_poly.pdbx_strand_id
1 'polypeptide(L)'
;MFKNIYQKIFIIFFLSFSTYAGADNIKKKDKNSDGLEVTHLPYNSQDHLKCLETNSNIDCKSINLISAGKLAQAYNFINPQYGRGVVLPESNDGKLIVISPFSDESETILNINIVDKFGVVKEKSLSEKTKFTIDKNYNLIYYKNGKLLKEKI
;
A
#
# COMPACT_ATOMS: atom_id res chain seq x y z
N MET A 1 -44.06 -18.64 58.35
CA MET A 1 -43.73 -18.34 59.77
C MET A 1 -42.22 -18.17 59.85
N PHE A 2 -41.79 -16.92 60.07
CA PHE A 2 -40.56 -16.47 60.75
C PHE A 2 -39.18 -17.11 60.49
N LYS A 3 -38.27 -16.25 59.95
CA LYS A 3 -36.94 -15.85 60.51
C LYS A 3 -35.83 -16.94 60.55
N ASN A 4 -34.53 -16.66 60.46
CA ASN A 4 -33.69 -15.48 60.19
C ASN A 4 -32.23 -15.99 60.10
N ILE A 5 -31.41 -15.30 59.30
CA ILE A 5 -30.07 -14.76 59.63
C ILE A 5 -29.01 -15.70 60.24
N TYR A 6 -27.87 -15.83 59.55
CA TYR A 6 -26.51 -15.53 60.03
C TYR A 6 -25.58 -15.51 58.80
N GLN A 7 -25.28 -14.35 58.21
CA GLN A 7 -24.12 -13.49 58.52
C GLN A 7 -22.81 -14.27 58.68
N LYS A 8 -22.04 -14.39 57.59
CA LYS A 8 -20.57 -14.30 57.62
C LYS A 8 -20.07 -13.59 56.37
N ILE A 9 -19.78 -12.30 56.58
CA ILE A 9 -18.93 -11.47 55.75
C ILE A 9 -17.53 -12.08 55.80
N PHE A 10 -16.93 -12.36 54.63
CA PHE A 10 -15.48 -12.41 54.50
C PHE A 10 -15.08 -11.51 53.33
N ILE A 11 -14.64 -10.31 53.71
CA ILE A 11 -13.95 -9.34 52.87
C ILE A 11 -12.63 -9.98 52.44
N ILE A 12 -12.36 -10.06 51.14
CA ILE A 12 -11.00 -10.21 50.61
C ILE A 12 -10.68 -8.95 49.83
N PHE A 13 -9.59 -8.32 50.28
CA PHE A 13 -9.03 -7.05 49.85
C PHE A 13 -8.55 -7.05 48.40
N PHE A 14 -8.76 -5.90 47.75
CA PHE A 14 -8.10 -5.42 46.53
C PHE A 14 -6.58 -5.51 46.61
N LEU A 15 -5.96 -6.15 45.62
CA LEU A 15 -4.67 -5.85 44.97
C LEU A 15 -4.70 -6.69 43.68
N SER A 16 -4.47 -6.22 42.46
CA SER A 16 -3.78 -5.04 41.95
C SER A 16 -4.08 -4.96 40.45
N PHE A 17 -4.08 -3.74 39.92
CA PHE A 17 -4.11 -3.42 38.50
C PHE A 17 -3.09 -4.27 37.73
N SER A 18 -3.57 -4.96 36.70
CA SER A 18 -2.77 -5.14 35.49
C SER A 18 -3.66 -4.77 34.31
N THR A 19 -3.63 -3.48 33.99
CA THR A 19 -3.81 -3.00 32.62
C THR A 19 -2.86 -3.79 31.75
N TYR A 20 -3.35 -4.84 31.09
CA TYR A 20 -2.54 -5.61 30.15
C TYR A 20 -2.99 -5.32 28.73
N ALA A 21 -1.98 -4.95 27.95
CA ALA A 21 -1.94 -4.77 26.51
C ALA A 21 -2.77 -3.59 25.98
N GLY A 22 -2.03 -2.53 25.65
CA GLY A 22 -2.54 -1.43 24.85
C GLY A 22 -3.25 -1.94 23.61
N ALA A 23 -4.40 -1.32 23.31
CA ALA A 23 -4.89 -1.32 21.95
C ALA A 23 -3.81 -0.65 21.11
N ASP A 24 -2.96 -1.45 20.47
CA ASP A 24 -2.21 -1.00 19.32
C ASP A 24 -3.27 -0.46 18.36
N ASN A 25 -3.32 0.86 18.24
CA ASN A 25 -4.10 1.54 17.22
C ASN A 25 -3.42 1.21 15.89
N ILE A 26 -3.59 -0.01 15.41
CA ILE A 26 -3.18 -0.41 14.07
C ILE A 26 -4.01 0.48 13.15
N LYS A 27 -3.40 1.57 12.68
CA LYS A 27 -4.04 2.46 11.72
C LYS A 27 -4.45 1.61 10.54
N LYS A 28 -5.76 1.43 10.40
CA LYS A 28 -6.35 0.69 9.29
C LYS A 28 -5.89 1.39 8.01
N LYS A 29 -5.22 0.64 7.13
CA LYS A 29 -4.79 1.18 5.84
C LYS A 29 -6.01 1.43 4.96
N ASP A 30 -5.97 2.53 4.23
CA ASP A 30 -7.02 2.89 3.27
C ASP A 30 -7.06 1.87 2.13
N LYS A 31 -8.26 1.60 1.63
CA LYS A 31 -8.50 0.63 0.57
C LYS A 31 -9.34 1.25 -0.55
N ASN A 32 -9.12 0.80 -1.79
CA ASN A 32 -9.97 1.17 -2.92
C ASN A 32 -11.27 0.33 -2.94
N SER A 33 -12.12 0.55 -3.96
CA SER A 33 -13.38 -0.19 -4.17
C SER A 33 -13.19 -1.70 -4.31
N ASP A 34 -12.02 -2.15 -4.76
CA ASP A 34 -11.66 -3.57 -4.93
C ASP A 34 -11.08 -4.19 -3.64
N GLY A 35 -11.04 -3.42 -2.53
CA GLY A 35 -10.55 -3.88 -1.24
C GLY A 35 -9.02 -3.99 -1.14
N LEU A 36 -8.29 -3.41 -2.09
CA LEU A 36 -6.82 -3.36 -2.14
C LEU A 36 -6.28 -2.15 -1.38
N GLU A 37 -5.21 -2.34 -0.60
CA GLU A 37 -4.57 -1.27 0.16
C GLU A 37 -3.93 -0.23 -0.76
N VAL A 38 -4.23 1.04 -0.55
CA VAL A 38 -3.76 2.12 -1.43
C VAL A 38 -2.48 2.74 -0.91
N THR A 39 -1.47 2.90 -1.77
CA THR A 39 -0.26 3.69 -1.50
C THR A 39 -0.55 5.16 -1.76
N HIS A 40 -0.47 6.01 -0.73
CA HIS A 40 -0.82 7.43 -0.86
C HIS A 40 0.17 8.22 -1.73
N LEU A 41 -0.31 9.33 -2.30
CA LEU A 41 0.52 10.29 -3.02
C LEU A 41 1.18 11.30 -2.05
N PRO A 42 2.40 11.79 -2.35
CA PRO A 42 3.19 11.48 -3.54
C PRO A 42 3.85 10.09 -3.46
N TYR A 43 3.87 9.38 -4.58
CA TYR A 43 4.56 8.10 -4.72
C TYR A 43 6.02 8.33 -5.12
N ASN A 44 6.94 7.54 -4.57
CA ASN A 44 8.35 7.53 -4.92
C ASN A 44 8.81 6.11 -5.30
N SER A 45 9.34 5.97 -6.51
CA SER A 45 9.87 4.68 -7.02
C SER A 45 10.96 4.07 -6.16
N GLN A 46 11.79 4.89 -5.52
CA GLN A 46 12.90 4.39 -4.70
C GLN A 46 12.40 3.83 -3.37
N ASP A 47 11.34 4.41 -2.79
CA ASP A 47 10.71 3.87 -1.59
C ASP A 47 10.08 2.50 -1.89
N HIS A 48 9.45 2.37 -3.07
CA HIS A 48 8.89 1.10 -3.53
C HIS A 48 9.97 0.03 -3.70
N LEU A 49 11.04 0.33 -4.44
CA LEU A 49 12.14 -0.61 -4.66
C LEU A 49 12.83 -1.00 -3.34
N LYS A 50 13.08 -0.03 -2.45
CA LYS A 50 13.68 -0.29 -1.15
C LYS A 50 12.78 -1.17 -0.28
N CYS A 51 11.47 -0.92 -0.27
CA CYS A 51 10.50 -1.74 0.44
C CYS A 51 10.44 -3.17 -0.12
N LEU A 52 10.59 -3.35 -1.43
CA LEU A 52 10.67 -4.68 -2.05
C LEU A 52 11.91 -5.45 -1.59
N GLU A 53 13.05 -4.77 -1.54
CA GLU A 53 14.35 -5.32 -1.14
C GLU A 53 14.37 -5.72 0.35
N THR A 54 13.97 -4.81 1.24
CA THR A 54 14.13 -5.03 2.69
C THR A 54 12.91 -5.67 3.35
N ASN A 55 11.73 -5.49 2.77
CA ASN A 55 10.44 -5.89 3.35
C ASN A 55 10.25 -5.43 4.82
N SER A 56 10.90 -4.33 5.21
CA SER A 56 10.93 -3.84 6.58
C SER A 56 9.78 -2.86 6.85
N ASN A 57 9.23 -2.85 8.06
CA ASN A 57 8.17 -1.91 8.44
C ASN A 57 8.59 -0.44 8.28
N ILE A 58 9.88 -0.13 8.43
CA ILE A 58 10.41 1.23 8.34
C ILE A 58 10.47 1.66 6.88
N ASP A 59 11.02 0.83 6.01
CA ASP A 59 11.19 1.15 4.58
C ASP A 59 9.86 1.08 3.81
N CYS A 60 8.92 0.26 4.28
CA CYS A 60 7.59 0.13 3.70
C CYS A 60 6.56 1.11 4.30
N LYS A 61 6.96 2.05 5.14
CA LYS A 61 6.01 2.92 5.85
C LYS A 61 5.11 3.73 4.91
N SER A 62 5.64 4.13 3.74
CA SER A 62 4.90 4.87 2.71
C SER A 62 4.36 4.00 1.58
N ILE A 63 4.62 2.68 1.60
CA ILE A 63 4.36 1.77 0.48
C ILE A 63 3.48 0.59 0.94
N ASN A 64 2.35 0.42 0.27
CA ASN A 64 1.47 -0.72 0.48
C ASN A 64 1.68 -1.74 -0.64
N LEU A 65 2.60 -2.68 -0.42
CA LEU A 65 2.88 -3.77 -1.35
C LEU A 65 1.69 -4.74 -1.44
N ILE A 66 1.29 -5.04 -2.67
CA ILE A 66 0.25 -6.02 -2.99
C ILE A 66 0.89 -7.12 -3.85
N SER A 67 0.63 -8.38 -3.53
CA SER A 67 1.14 -9.48 -4.35
C SER A 67 0.58 -9.44 -5.78
N ALA A 68 1.40 -9.82 -6.76
CA ALA A 68 0.98 -9.88 -8.16
C ALA A 68 -0.25 -10.78 -8.35
N GLY A 69 -0.35 -11.89 -7.60
CA GLY A 69 -1.55 -12.74 -7.62
C GLY A 69 -2.83 -12.01 -7.18
N LYS A 70 -2.77 -11.17 -6.13
CA LYS A 70 -3.92 -10.36 -5.70
C LYS A 70 -4.24 -9.26 -6.71
N LEU A 71 -3.23 -8.64 -7.29
CA LEU A 71 -3.41 -7.66 -8.36
C LEU A 71 -4.05 -8.30 -9.60
N ALA A 72 -3.57 -9.46 -10.04
CA ALA A 72 -4.12 -10.18 -11.20
C ALA A 72 -5.54 -10.72 -10.98
N GLN A 73 -5.91 -11.01 -9.72
CA GLN A 73 -7.30 -11.35 -9.37
C GLN A 73 -8.25 -10.15 -9.52
N ALA A 74 -7.80 -8.95 -9.15
CA ALA A 74 -8.59 -7.73 -9.29
C ALA A 74 -8.55 -7.17 -10.72
N TYR A 75 -7.41 -7.31 -11.39
CA TYR A 75 -7.08 -6.61 -12.63
C TYR A 75 -6.51 -7.56 -13.67
N ASN A 76 -7.29 -7.86 -14.70
CA ASN A 76 -6.94 -8.85 -15.74
C ASN A 76 -5.72 -8.46 -16.61
N PHE A 77 -5.33 -7.19 -16.65
CA PHE A 77 -4.16 -6.70 -17.37
C PHE A 77 -2.84 -6.93 -16.61
N ILE A 78 -2.90 -7.31 -15.33
CA ILE A 78 -1.69 -7.57 -14.54
C ILE A 78 -1.19 -9.00 -14.80
N ASN A 79 0.10 -9.10 -15.14
CA ASN A 79 0.77 -10.38 -15.25
C ASN A 79 1.08 -10.94 -13.84
N PRO A 80 0.58 -12.14 -13.47
CA PRO A 80 0.83 -12.72 -12.16
C PRO A 80 2.30 -13.10 -11.90
N GLN A 81 3.14 -13.13 -12.94
CA GLN A 81 4.59 -13.37 -12.82
C GLN A 81 5.38 -12.11 -12.44
N TYR A 82 4.73 -10.95 -12.37
CA TYR A 82 5.39 -9.72 -11.92
C TYR A 82 5.68 -9.78 -10.42
N GLY A 83 6.52 -8.86 -9.95
CA GLY A 83 6.76 -8.68 -8.52
C GLY A 83 5.58 -8.01 -7.82
N ARG A 84 5.71 -7.85 -6.50
CA ARG A 84 4.70 -7.16 -5.69
C ARG A 84 4.59 -5.71 -6.15
N GLY A 85 3.38 -5.26 -6.46
CA GLY A 85 3.12 -3.92 -6.97
C GLY A 85 2.43 -3.03 -5.94
N VAL A 86 2.04 -1.84 -6.38
CA VAL A 86 1.25 -0.88 -5.62
C VAL A 86 0.06 -0.38 -6.43
N VAL A 87 -1.01 -0.02 -5.72
CA VAL A 87 -2.16 0.71 -6.26
C VAL A 87 -2.14 2.12 -5.68
N LEU A 88 -2.28 3.13 -6.53
CA LEU A 88 -2.40 4.53 -6.10
C LEU A 88 -3.88 4.94 -5.95
N PRO A 89 -4.20 6.05 -5.26
CA PRO A 89 -5.56 6.52 -5.14
C PRO A 89 -6.11 6.87 -6.54
N GLU A 90 -7.35 6.50 -6.81
CA GLU A 90 -8.03 6.86 -8.06
C GLU A 90 -8.02 8.38 -8.25
N SER A 91 -7.72 8.83 -9.46
CA SER A 91 -7.73 10.25 -9.79
C SER A 91 -9.15 10.82 -9.87
N ASN A 92 -9.28 12.14 -9.82
CA ASN A 92 -10.60 12.81 -9.90
C ASN A 92 -11.34 12.55 -11.23
N ASP A 93 -10.62 12.18 -12.30
CA ASP A 93 -11.18 11.79 -13.60
C ASP A 93 -11.40 10.27 -13.74
N GLY A 94 -11.31 9.53 -12.63
CA GLY A 94 -11.66 8.12 -12.55
C GLY A 94 -10.59 7.16 -13.08
N LYS A 95 -9.32 7.57 -13.05
CA LYS A 95 -8.22 6.71 -13.49
C LYS A 95 -7.59 5.98 -12.31
N LEU A 96 -7.47 4.68 -12.47
CA LEU A 96 -6.69 3.79 -11.63
C LEU A 96 -5.23 3.78 -12.11
N ILE A 97 -4.29 3.77 -11.17
CA ILE A 97 -2.86 3.62 -11.47
C ILE A 97 -2.32 2.44 -10.68
N VAL A 98 -1.77 1.46 -11.39
CA VAL A 98 -1.13 0.28 -10.81
C VAL A 98 0.32 0.23 -11.27
N ILE A 99 1.24 0.11 -10.32
CA ILE A 99 2.68 0.05 -10.60
C ILE A 99 3.20 -1.30 -10.17
N SER A 100 3.69 -2.09 -11.12
CA SER A 100 4.19 -3.45 -10.84
C SER A 100 5.61 -3.60 -11.39
N PRO A 101 6.57 -4.06 -10.56
CA PRO A 101 7.92 -4.34 -11.01
C PRO A 101 7.95 -5.65 -11.81
N PHE A 102 8.78 -5.69 -12.84
CA PHE A 102 9.14 -6.89 -13.57
C PHE A 102 10.66 -6.92 -13.66
N SER A 103 11.27 -8.05 -13.32
CA SER A 103 12.72 -8.23 -13.43
C SER A 103 13.00 -9.41 -14.35
N ASP A 104 13.88 -9.21 -15.30
CA ASP A 104 14.51 -10.29 -16.05
C ASP A 104 16.00 -10.39 -15.67
N GLU A 105 16.78 -11.17 -16.43
CA GLU A 105 18.22 -11.35 -16.18
C GLU A 105 19.03 -10.04 -16.34
N SER A 106 18.47 -9.03 -16.99
CA SER A 106 19.17 -7.81 -17.39
C SER A 106 18.85 -6.62 -16.48
N GLU A 107 17.57 -6.38 -16.18
CA GLU A 107 17.15 -5.25 -15.36
C GLU A 107 15.77 -5.44 -14.72
N THR A 108 15.54 -4.67 -13.64
CA THR A 108 14.20 -4.43 -13.11
C THR A 108 13.58 -3.21 -13.78
N ILE A 109 12.33 -3.35 -14.20
CA ILE A 109 11.50 -2.32 -14.80
C ILE A 109 10.26 -2.14 -13.93
N LEU A 110 9.88 -0.89 -13.65
CA LEU A 110 8.58 -0.57 -13.09
C LEU A 110 7.59 -0.26 -14.21
N ASN A 111 6.58 -1.12 -14.37
CA ASN A 111 5.48 -0.91 -15.30
C ASN A 111 4.36 -0.12 -14.60
N ILE A 112 4.05 1.05 -15.17
CA ILE A 112 3.00 1.96 -14.72
C ILE A 112 1.81 1.79 -15.67
N ASN A 113 0.76 1.14 -15.19
CA ASN A 113 -0.49 0.98 -15.90
C ASN A 113 -1.48 2.03 -15.44
N ILE A 114 -2.00 2.82 -16.38
CA ILE A 114 -3.06 3.81 -16.16
C ILE A 114 -4.31 3.30 -16.86
N VAL A 115 -5.38 3.19 -16.09
CA VAL A 115 -6.58 2.45 -16.48
C VAL A 115 -7.79 3.33 -16.23
N ASP A 116 -8.69 3.38 -17.19
CA ASP A 116 -10.01 3.98 -17.00
C ASP A 116 -11.11 2.92 -17.12
N LYS A 117 -12.37 3.34 -17.14
CA LYS A 117 -13.53 2.44 -17.26
C LYS A 117 -13.55 1.58 -18.53
N PHE A 118 -12.76 1.90 -19.55
CA PHE A 118 -12.66 1.17 -20.81
C PHE A 118 -11.45 0.23 -20.87
N GLY A 119 -10.56 0.27 -19.88
CA GLY A 119 -9.37 -0.57 -19.79
C GLY A 119 -8.07 0.24 -19.71
N VAL A 120 -6.96 -0.39 -20.08
CA VAL A 120 -5.63 0.25 -20.03
C VAL A 120 -5.55 1.34 -21.10
N VAL A 121 -5.44 2.59 -20.68
CA VAL A 121 -5.34 3.75 -21.58
C VAL A 121 -3.92 4.18 -21.84
N LYS A 122 -3.01 3.91 -20.90
CA LYS A 122 -1.59 4.24 -21.05
C LYS A 122 -0.75 3.27 -20.22
N GLU A 123 0.29 2.75 -20.85
CA GLU A 123 1.35 1.98 -20.19
C GLU A 123 2.66 2.77 -20.28
N LYS A 124 3.45 2.75 -19.21
CA LYS A 124 4.77 3.33 -19.20
C LYS A 124 5.73 2.48 -18.38
N SER A 125 6.87 2.15 -18.98
CA SER A 125 7.91 1.34 -18.36
C SER A 125 9.12 2.22 -18.07
N LEU A 126 9.58 2.22 -16.82
CA LEU A 126 10.80 2.92 -16.41
C LEU A 126 11.73 1.94 -15.71
N SER A 127 12.98 1.86 -16.16
CA SER A 127 14.05 1.08 -15.51
C SER A 127 14.23 1.54 -14.05
N GLU A 128 14.57 0.63 -13.15
CA GLU A 128 14.83 0.91 -11.72
C GLU A 128 15.89 2.00 -11.50
N LYS A 129 16.79 2.17 -12.47
CA LYS A 129 17.84 3.21 -12.50
C LYS A 129 17.26 4.61 -12.70
N THR A 130 16.06 4.71 -13.27
CA THR A 130 15.36 5.99 -13.52
C THR A 130 14.49 6.33 -12.33
N LYS A 131 15.01 7.14 -11.41
CA LYS A 131 14.23 7.65 -10.27
C LYS A 131 13.07 8.51 -10.76
N PHE A 132 11.86 8.15 -10.34
CA PHE A 132 10.66 8.92 -10.61
C PHE A 132 9.75 9.05 -9.40
N THR A 133 8.93 10.10 -9.43
CA THR A 133 7.84 10.34 -8.48
C THR A 133 6.53 10.55 -9.23
N ILE A 134 5.42 10.24 -8.56
CA ILE A 134 4.09 10.67 -9.00
C ILE A 134 3.58 11.62 -7.93
N ASP A 135 3.39 12.88 -8.29
CA ASP A 135 2.97 13.91 -7.34
C ASP A 135 1.47 13.82 -7.00
N LYS A 136 1.01 14.62 -6.04
CA LYS A 136 -0.41 14.67 -5.62
C LYS A 136 -1.36 15.15 -6.72
N ASN A 137 -0.81 15.73 -7.79
CA ASN A 137 -1.55 16.16 -8.96
C ASN A 137 -1.44 15.15 -10.10
N TYR A 138 -1.01 13.91 -9.82
CA TYR A 138 -0.87 12.84 -10.80
C TYR A 138 0.07 13.20 -11.95
N ASN A 139 1.15 13.93 -11.66
CA ASN A 139 2.21 14.13 -12.62
C ASN A 139 3.32 13.11 -12.37
N LEU A 140 3.68 12.36 -13.40
CA LEU A 140 4.88 11.55 -13.45
C LEU A 140 6.09 12.46 -13.70
N ILE A 141 7.03 12.49 -12.77
CA ILE A 141 8.21 13.37 -12.77
C ILE A 141 9.46 12.51 -12.74
N TYR A 142 10.32 12.65 -13.75
CA TYR A 142 11.56 11.87 -13.88
C TYR A 142 12.57 12.56 -14.78
N TYR A 143 13.84 12.17 -14.69
CA TYR A 143 14.89 12.66 -15.59
C TYR A 143 15.09 11.71 -16.78
N LYS A 144 15.23 12.27 -17.98
CA LYS A 144 15.65 11.56 -19.19
C LYS A 144 16.70 12.38 -19.92
N ASN A 145 17.88 11.80 -20.16
CA ASN A 145 19.00 12.46 -20.83
C ASN A 145 19.36 13.82 -20.21
N GLY A 146 19.42 13.88 -18.87
CA GLY A 146 19.72 15.12 -18.12
C GLY A 146 18.58 16.15 -18.05
N LYS A 147 17.46 15.93 -18.74
CA LYS A 147 16.30 16.83 -18.71
C LYS A 147 15.22 16.31 -17.77
N LEU A 148 14.69 17.18 -16.92
CA LEU A 148 13.49 16.89 -16.13
C LEU A 148 12.27 16.85 -17.04
N LEU A 149 11.57 15.73 -17.04
CA LEU A 149 10.28 15.54 -17.71
C LEU A 149 9.17 15.52 -16.66
N LYS A 150 8.04 16.12 -17.03
CA LYS A 150 6.82 16.14 -16.25
C LYS A 150 5.66 15.86 -17.18
N GLU A 151 4.93 14.77 -16.92
CA GLU A 151 3.80 14.34 -17.72
C GLU A 151 2.60 14.09 -16.83
N LYS A 152 1.43 14.60 -17.22
CA LYS A 152 0.17 14.22 -16.59
C LYS A 152 -0.13 12.76 -16.93
N ILE A 153 -0.46 11.98 -15.90
CA ILE A 153 -0.92 10.60 -16.04
C ILE A 153 -2.33 10.46 -15.45
#